data_AF-A0A094PAU6-F1
#
_entry.id   AF-A0A094PAU6-F1
#
_cell.length_a   1.000
_cell.length_b   1.000
_cell.length_c   1.000
_cell.angle_alpha   90.00
_cell.angle_beta   90.00
_cell.angle_gamma   90.00
#
_symmetry.space_group_name_H-M   'P 1'
#
loop_
_entity.id
_entity.type
_entity.pdbx_description
1 polymer ?
#
loop_
_entity_poly.entity_id
_entity_poly.type
_entity_poly.pdbx_seq_one_letter_code
_entity_poly.pdbx_strand_id
1 'polypeptide(L)' 'MLSHRIAVMQHGNLVEVGSRDEILQSPKQAYTQKLIAAVPVPDPEAQKLRREKRLATKS' A
#
# COMPACT_ATOMS: atom_id res chain seq x y z
N MET A 1 21.46 1.16 -13.21
CA MET A 1 20.42 0.44 -13.98
C MET A 1 19.64 -0.39 -12.97
N LEU A 2 18.41 -0.02 -12.61
CA LEU A 2 17.62 -0.78 -11.64
C LEU A 2 16.19 -0.86 -12.18
N SER A 3 15.65 -2.07 -12.28
CA SER A 3 14.32 -2.36 -12.81
C SER A 3 13.24 -1.50 -12.12
N HIS A 4 12.54 -0.66 -12.90
CA HIS A 4 11.48 0.24 -12.40
C HIS A 4 10.08 -0.37 -12.42
N ARG A 5 9.95 -1.69 -12.63
CA ARG A 5 8.66 -2.35 -12.80
C ARG A 5 8.27 -3.13 -11.56
N ILE A 6 7.03 -2.95 -11.12
CA ILE A 6 6.39 -3.66 -10.01
C ILE A 6 5.35 -4.61 -10.60
N ALA A 7 5.34 -5.84 -10.09
CA ALA A 7 4.31 -6.84 -10.37
C ALA A 7 3.51 -7.11 -9.10
N VAL A 8 2.19 -7.04 -9.20
CA VAL A 8 1.23 -7.31 -8.13
C VAL A 8 0.58 -8.65 -8.40
N MET A 9 0.58 -9.54 -7.41
CA MET A 9 -0.01 -10.88 -7.51
C MET A 9 -1.10 -11.09 -6.45
N GLN A 10 -2.12 -11.85 -6.81
CA GLN A 10 -3.18 -12.26 -5.89
C GLN A 10 -3.60 -13.70 -6.21
N HIS A 11 -3.62 -14.57 -5.19
CA HIS A 11 -4.00 -15.99 -5.33
C HIS A 11 -3.24 -16.73 -6.45
N GLY A 12 -1.95 -16.43 -6.61
CA GLY A 12 -1.10 -17.03 -7.65
C GLY A 12 -1.25 -16.42 -9.05
N ASN A 13 -2.14 -15.45 -9.24
CA ASN A 13 -2.35 -14.77 -10.52
C ASN A 13 -1.65 -13.41 -10.55
N LEU A 14 -1.10 -13.06 -11.70
CA LEU A 14 -0.58 -11.72 -11.96
C LEU A 14 -1.74 -10.75 -12.21
N VAL A 15 -1.94 -9.81 -11.29
CA VAL A 15 -3.09 -8.90 -11.28
C VAL A 15 -2.75 -7.56 -11.92
N GLU A 16 -1.54 -7.05 -11.71
CA GLU A 16 -1.11 -5.77 -12.27
C GLU A 16 0.41 -5.73 -12.46
N VAL A 17 0.87 -5.13 -13.56
CA VAL A 17 2.29 -4.84 -13.78
C VAL A 17 2.43 -3.44 -14.36
N GLY A 18 3.28 -2.63 -13.75
CA GLY A 18 3.53 -1.26 -14.20
C GLY A 18 4.83 -0.72 -13.64
N SER A 19 5.15 0.50 -14.00
CA SER A 19 6.19 1.28 -13.34
C SER A 19 5.83 1.53 -11.87
N ARG A 20 6.82 1.95 -11.07
CA ARG A 20 6.59 2.37 -9.69
C ARG A 20 5.47 3.40 -9.57
N ASP A 21 5.49 4.42 -10.41
CA ASP A 21 4.53 5.52 -10.30
C ASP A 21 3.14 5.11 -10.77
N GLU A 22 3.03 4.26 -11.80
CA GLU A 22 1.74 3.68 -12.21
C GLU A 22 1.14 2.85 -11.08
N ILE A 23 1.91 1.99 -10.43
CA ILE A 23 1.39 1.14 -9.36
C ILE A 23 1.11 1.97 -8.09
N LEU A 24 2.04 2.82 -7.65
CA LEU A 24 1.91 3.51 -6.36
C LEU A 24 1.02 4.76 -6.40
N GLN A 25 0.98 5.49 -7.52
CA GLN A 25 0.25 6.76 -7.61
C GLN A 25 -1.07 6.62 -8.38
N SER A 26 -1.18 5.68 -9.32
CA SER A 26 -2.38 5.49 -10.14
C SER A 26 -2.74 4.02 -10.37
N PRO A 27 -2.86 3.21 -9.30
CA PRO A 27 -3.19 1.79 -9.41
C PRO A 27 -4.54 1.58 -10.09
N LYS A 28 -4.56 0.73 -11.13
CA LYS A 28 -5.79 0.45 -11.90
C LYS A 28 -6.63 -0.66 -11.26
N GLN A 29 -6.01 -1.58 -10.53
CA GLN A 29 -6.74 -2.68 -9.91
C GLN A 29 -7.22 -2.33 -8.51
N ALA A 30 -8.48 -2.66 -8.21
CA ALA A 30 -9.08 -2.44 -6.91
C ALA A 30 -8.31 -3.14 -5.76
N TYR A 31 -7.72 -4.31 -6.05
CA TYR A 31 -6.88 -5.01 -5.08
C TYR A 31 -5.58 -4.23 -4.78
N THR A 32 -4.89 -3.74 -5.82
CA THR A 32 -3.69 -2.91 -5.67
C THR A 32 -3.98 -1.61 -4.90
N GLN A 33 -5.13 -0.97 -5.17
CA GLN A 33 -5.58 0.21 -4.41
C GLN A 33 -5.75 -0.10 -2.92
N LYS A 34 -6.37 -1.23 -2.56
CA LYS A 34 -6.54 -1.67 -1.17
C LYS A 34 -5.19 -1.93 -0.49
N LEU A 35 -4.26 -2.57 -1.19
CA LEU A 35 -2.90 -2.81 -0.68
C LEU A 35 -2.18 -1.50 -0.37
N ILE A 36 -2.21 -0.54 -1.30
CA ILE A 36 -1.55 0.75 -1.12
C ILE A 36 -2.21 1.57 0.00
N ALA A 37 -3.54 1.56 0.09
CA ALA A 37 -4.26 2.24 1.16
C ALA A 37 -3.94 1.67 2.57
N ALA A 38 -3.50 0.41 2.64
CA ALA A 38 -3.06 -0.20 3.89
C ALA A 38 -1.64 0.19 4.29
N VAL A 39 -0.85 0.78 3.38
CA VAL A 39 0.52 1.21 3.67
C VAL A 39 0.49 2.37 4.68
N PRO A 40 1.14 2.22 5.85
CA PRO A 40 1.27 3.33 6.77
C PRO A 40 2.19 4.39 6.16
N VAL A 41 1.74 5.65 6.16
CA VAL A 41 2.60 6.78 5.81
C VAL A 41 3.77 6.79 6.81
N PRO A 42 5.03 6.85 6.35
CA PRO A 42 6.20 6.97 7.20
C PRO A 42 6.31 8.40 7.73
N ASP A 43 5.29 8.81 8.47
CA ASP A 43 5.32 9.99 9.32
C ASP A 43 5.28 9.47 10.77
N PRO A 44 6.37 9.64 11.55
CA PRO A 44 6.45 9.19 12.94
C PRO A 44 5.28 9.70 13.79
N GLU A 45 4.83 10.94 13.56
CA GLU A 45 3.75 11.56 14.30
C GLU A 45 2.39 10.97 13.90
N ALA A 46 2.15 10.76 12.60
CA ALA A 46 0.95 10.09 12.12
C ALA A 46 0.87 8.61 12.57
N GLN A 47 2.02 7.93 12.71
CA GLN A 47 2.10 6.58 13.27
C GLN A 47 1.72 6.54 14.75
N LYS A 48 2.21 7.50 15.55
CA LYS A 48 1.90 7.60 16.98
C LYS A 48 0.40 7.80 17.20
N LEU A 49 -0.22 8.74 16.49
CA LEU A 49 -1.66 9.03 16.60
C LEU A 49 -2.54 7.83 16.24
N ARG A 50 -2.18 7.09 15.18
CA ARG A 50 -2.91 5.87 14.76
C ARG A 50 -2.78 4.75 15.80
N ARG A 51 -1.62 4.62 16.47
CA ARG A 51 -1.39 3.63 17.54
C ARG A 51 -2.23 3.94 18.76
N GLU A 52 -2.26 5.20 19.18
CA GLU A 52 -3.07 5.68 20.31
C GLU A 52 -4.57 5.45 20.05
N LYS A 53 -5.07 5.81 18.86
CA LYS A 53 -6.47 5.53 18.49
C LYS A 53 -6.81 4.04 18.56
N ARG A 54 -5.92 3.17 18.07
CA ARG A 54 -6.11 1.70 18.12
C ARG A 54 -6.13 1.14 19.54
N LEU A 55 -5.36 1.74 20.45
CA LEU A 55 -5.34 1.35 21.87
C LEU A 55 -6.61 1.82 22.60
N ALA A 56 -7.13 3.00 22.25
CA ALA A 56 -8.34 3.55 22.83
C ALA A 56 -9.63 2.81 22.40
N THR A 57 -9.63 2.13 21.24
CA THR A 57 -10.80 1.34 20.79
C THR A 57 -10.86 -0.06 21.41
N LYS A 58 -9.86 -0.45 22.20
CA LYS A 58 -9.74 -1.80 22.78
C LYS A 58 -10.07 -1.84 24.29
N SER A 59 -10.58 -0.74 24.85
CA SER A 59 -11.04 -0.63 26.23
C SER A 59 -12.55 -0.48 26.31
#